data_AF-A0A2I6S3N2-F1
#
_entry.id   AF-A0A2I6S3N2-F1
#
_cell.length_a   1.000
_cell.length_b   1.000
_cell.length_c   1.000
_cell.angle_alpha   90.00
_cell.angle_beta   90.00
_cell.angle_gamma   90.00
#
_symmetry.space_group_name_H-M   'P 1'
#
loop_
_entity.id
_entity.type
_entity.pdbx_description
1 polymer ?
#
loop_
_entity_poly.entity_id
_entity_poly.type
_entity_poly.pdbx_seq_one_letter_code
_entity_poly.pdbx_strand_id
1 'polypeptide(L)'
;MSGRLVLLCFLLLACLSGGASAQVRTVFDGCVDARGAPVRSLEDNTLDTAFSTRIEDGRPVIRYNASQPPGASEAVRLFFYAHECSRLGLGLAPDALRTVGDAWRADCRALDTLLRSELIARAEVARLQADLDALDESARERLPGPPRNIDLPACARAGSARPLALPASRAPGQDRWNSCVHACADRLLACQRKTCGDLDCPSCLPAHERCVAACDVELR
;
A
#
# COMPACT_ATOMS: atom_id res chain seq x y z
N MET A 1 17.79 49.18 43.43
CA MET A 1 16.80 49.07 42.32
C MET A 1 17.29 48.18 41.16
N SER A 2 18.30 47.32 41.34
CA SER A 2 18.94 46.60 40.22
C SER A 2 18.59 45.11 40.10
N GLY A 3 17.97 44.49 41.12
CA GLY A 3 17.67 43.04 41.09
C GLY A 3 16.38 42.67 40.34
N ARG A 4 15.36 43.54 40.37
CA ARG A 4 14.06 43.29 39.70
C ARG A 4 14.15 43.37 38.18
N LEU A 5 15.07 44.17 37.64
CA LEU A 5 15.27 44.31 36.19
C LEU A 5 15.97 43.08 35.59
N VAL A 6 16.94 42.51 36.33
CA VAL A 6 17.69 41.32 35.88
C VAL A 6 16.79 40.07 35.86
N LEU A 7 15.89 39.93 36.84
CA LEU A 7 14.95 38.81 36.91
C LEU A 7 13.91 38.86 35.77
N LEU A 8 13.47 40.05 35.37
CA LEU A 8 12.54 40.22 34.25
C LEU A 8 13.19 39.86 32.89
N CYS A 9 14.46 40.22 32.69
CA CYS A 9 15.18 39.86 31.47
C CYS A 9 15.39 38.34 31.35
N PHE A 10 15.64 37.64 32.46
CA PHE A 10 15.78 36.17 32.43
C PHE A 10 14.46 35.45 32.12
N LEU A 11 13.33 35.95 32.63
CA LEU A 11 12.00 35.40 32.32
C LEU A 11 11.57 35.66 30.87
N LEU A 12 11.97 36.80 30.28
CA LEU A 12 11.70 37.10 28.87
C LEU A 12 12.55 36.27 27.90
N LEU A 13 13.78 35.90 28.26
CA LEU A 13 14.61 35.01 27.43
C LEU A 13 14.12 33.54 27.45
N ALA A 14 13.47 33.09 28.53
CA ALA A 14 12.94 31.72 28.62
C ALA A 14 11.71 31.48 27.72
N CYS A 15 10.96 32.52 27.36
CA CYS A 15 9.83 32.39 26.43
C CYS A 15 10.24 32.37 24.94
N LEU A 16 11.53 32.58 24.64
CA LEU A 16 12.10 32.58 23.28
C LEU A 16 12.84 31.27 22.93
N SER A 17 12.85 30.28 23.83
CA SER A 17 13.34 28.93 23.48
C SER A 17 12.28 28.25 22.61
N GLY A 18 12.39 28.53 21.31
CA GLY A 18 11.51 28.05 20.26
C GLY A 18 11.24 26.57 20.39
N GLY A 19 9.98 26.21 20.14
CA GLY A 19 9.62 24.84 19.83
C GLY A 19 10.49 24.37 18.69
N ALA A 20 11.47 23.52 19.01
CA ALA A 20 12.13 22.70 18.01
C ALA A 20 11.05 21.76 17.49
N SER A 21 10.39 22.15 16.40
CA SER A 21 9.64 21.19 15.58
C SER A 21 10.68 20.19 15.10
N ALA A 22 10.75 19.04 15.77
CA ALA A 22 11.43 17.88 15.23
C ALA A 22 10.74 17.59 13.90
N GLN A 23 11.39 17.97 12.81
CA GLN A 23 10.98 17.60 11.46
C GLN A 23 11.13 16.07 11.44
N VAL A 24 10.03 15.36 11.68
CA VAL A 24 10.01 13.90 11.55
C VAL A 24 10.34 13.63 10.10
N ARG A 25 11.56 13.16 9.84
CA ARG A 25 11.99 12.84 8.49
C ARG A 25 11.25 11.57 8.08
N THR A 26 10.48 11.62 7.00
CA THR A 26 9.83 10.45 6.42
C THR A 26 10.87 9.36 6.18
N VAL A 27 10.70 8.21 6.82
CA VAL A 27 11.55 7.04 6.58
C VAL A 27 10.84 6.17 5.54
N PHE A 28 11.48 5.98 4.39
CA PHE A 28 10.98 5.09 3.35
C PHE A 28 11.52 3.69 3.58
N ASP A 29 10.69 2.83 4.17
CA ASP A 29 10.99 1.41 4.43
C ASP A 29 9.71 0.56 4.33
N GLY A 30 9.79 -0.76 4.53
CA GLY A 30 8.65 -1.67 4.57
C GLY A 30 8.13 -2.13 3.21
N CYS A 31 8.89 -1.89 2.15
CA CYS A 31 8.54 -2.28 0.79
C CYS A 31 8.78 -3.78 0.54
N VAL A 32 7.85 -4.45 -0.13
CA VAL A 32 8.00 -5.84 -0.57
C VAL A 32 7.64 -6.02 -2.04
N ASP A 33 8.32 -6.94 -2.72
CA ASP A 33 8.00 -7.32 -4.11
C ASP A 33 6.82 -8.30 -4.17
N ALA A 34 6.39 -8.68 -5.38
CA ALA A 34 5.29 -9.62 -5.60
C ALA A 34 5.52 -11.03 -5.00
N ARG A 35 6.75 -11.36 -4.61
CA ARG A 35 7.10 -12.63 -3.93
C ARG A 35 7.17 -12.46 -2.41
N GLY A 36 6.86 -11.27 -1.90
CA GLY A 36 7.00 -10.92 -0.49
C GLY A 36 8.44 -10.67 -0.04
N ALA A 37 9.40 -10.56 -0.98
CA ALA A 37 10.78 -10.29 -0.63
C ALA A 37 10.96 -8.80 -0.32
N PRO A 38 11.70 -8.44 0.75
CA PRO A 38 11.94 -7.04 1.09
C PRO A 38 12.74 -6.33 -0.01
N VAL A 39 12.32 -5.12 -0.33
CA VAL A 39 12.95 -4.24 -1.32
C VAL A 39 13.67 -3.14 -0.55
N ARG A 40 14.96 -2.95 -0.83
CA ARG A 40 15.74 -1.88 -0.19
C ARG A 40 15.33 -0.53 -0.77
N SER A 41 15.26 0.47 0.12
CA SER A 41 15.08 1.87 -0.25
C SER A 41 16.32 2.67 0.15
N LEU A 42 16.97 3.31 -0.82
CA LEU A 42 18.25 3.99 -0.63
C LEU A 42 18.12 5.46 -1.03
N GLU A 43 18.60 6.36 -0.18
CA GLU A 43 18.68 7.77 -0.54
C GLU A 43 19.75 7.99 -1.61
N ASP A 44 19.40 8.73 -2.66
CA ASP A 44 20.27 9.10 -3.75
C ASP A 44 19.93 10.52 -4.22
N ASN A 45 20.68 11.49 -3.70
CA ASN A 45 20.47 12.91 -4.01
C ASN A 45 21.00 13.31 -5.40
N THR A 46 21.57 12.38 -6.16
CA THR A 46 22.01 12.60 -7.55
C THR A 46 20.90 12.34 -8.57
N LEU A 47 19.77 11.76 -8.16
CA LEU A 47 18.66 11.52 -9.08
C LEU A 47 17.98 12.82 -9.50
N ASP A 48 17.72 12.92 -10.80
CA ASP A 48 16.89 13.96 -11.39
C ASP A 48 15.39 13.80 -11.03
N THR A 49 14.96 12.60 -10.65
CA THR A 49 13.57 12.29 -10.31
C THR A 49 13.42 12.01 -8.81
N ALA A 50 12.17 12.07 -8.32
CA ALA A 50 11.86 11.76 -6.93
C ALA A 50 12.21 10.32 -6.55
N PHE A 51 11.93 9.38 -7.46
CA PHE A 51 12.21 7.96 -7.26
C PHE A 51 12.74 7.31 -8.54
N SER A 52 13.55 6.26 -8.38
CA SER A 52 14.01 5.38 -9.44
C SER A 52 14.07 3.96 -8.93
N THR A 53 13.41 3.03 -9.60
CA THR A 53 13.42 1.60 -9.25
C THR A 53 14.19 0.83 -10.30
N ARG A 54 15.19 0.05 -9.87
CA ARG A 54 16.13 -0.67 -10.76
C ARG A 54 16.54 -2.01 -10.18
N ILE A 55 17.16 -2.87 -10.98
CA ILE A 55 17.86 -4.06 -10.49
C ILE A 55 19.31 -3.71 -10.11
N GLU A 56 19.69 -4.01 -8.86
CA GLU A 56 21.06 -3.93 -8.34
C GLU A 56 21.40 -5.26 -7.67
N ASP A 57 22.52 -5.87 -8.03
CA ASP A 57 22.96 -7.19 -7.53
C ASP A 57 21.87 -8.27 -7.64
N GLY A 58 21.09 -8.24 -8.74
CA GLY A 58 20.01 -9.18 -9.01
C GLY A 58 18.74 -8.96 -8.18
N ARG A 59 18.63 -7.85 -7.44
CA ARG A 59 17.46 -7.52 -6.62
C ARG A 59 16.88 -6.15 -6.97
N PRO A 60 15.55 -5.97 -6.89
CA PRO A 60 14.96 -4.64 -7.00
C PRO A 60 15.42 -3.74 -5.85
N VAL A 61 15.77 -2.50 -6.19
CA VAL A 61 16.11 -1.43 -5.25
C VAL A 61 15.34 -0.17 -5.68
N ILE A 62 14.75 0.51 -4.70
CA ILE A 62 14.15 1.84 -4.88
C ILE A 62 15.18 2.87 -4.42
N ARG A 63 15.63 3.74 -5.31
CA ARG A 63 16.40 4.93 -4.95
C ARG A 63 15.47 6.14 -4.89
N TYR A 64 15.69 7.03 -3.94
CA TYR A 64 14.88 8.23 -3.78
C TYR A 64 15.73 9.49 -3.57
N ASN A 65 15.31 10.60 -4.16
CA ASN A 65 15.88 11.91 -3.89
C ASN A 65 14.93 12.70 -2.99
N ALA A 66 15.35 12.95 -1.75
CA ALA A 66 14.56 13.66 -0.75
C ALA A 66 14.28 15.13 -1.12
N SER A 67 15.00 15.67 -2.11
CA SER A 67 14.84 17.04 -2.61
C SER A 67 13.93 17.14 -3.84
N GLN A 68 13.47 16.01 -4.41
CA GLN A 68 12.67 15.97 -5.64
C GLN A 68 11.26 15.37 -5.41
N PRO A 69 10.21 15.91 -6.04
CA PRO A 69 10.20 17.23 -6.68
C PRO A 69 10.35 18.34 -5.62
N PRO A 70 10.83 19.54 -6.01
CA PRO A 70 10.82 20.69 -5.12
C PRO A 70 9.39 21.05 -4.72
N GLY A 71 9.18 21.48 -3.48
CA GLY A 71 7.87 21.92 -2.99
C GLY A 71 6.84 20.80 -2.72
N ALA A 72 7.12 19.55 -3.08
CA ALA A 72 6.24 18.43 -2.77
C ALA A 72 6.10 18.22 -1.25
N SER A 73 4.86 18.10 -0.79
CA SER A 73 4.54 17.79 0.60
C SER A 73 5.02 16.39 0.99
N GLU A 74 5.17 16.14 2.29
CA GLU A 74 5.50 14.80 2.80
C GLU A 74 4.48 13.74 2.35
N ALA A 75 3.19 14.08 2.33
CA ALA A 75 2.15 13.18 1.87
C ALA A 75 2.31 12.81 0.38
N VAL A 76 2.70 13.77 -0.46
CA VAL A 76 3.01 13.51 -1.88
C VAL A 76 4.22 12.59 -2.02
N ARG A 77 5.29 12.83 -1.25
CA ARG A 77 6.48 11.97 -1.27
C ARG A 77 6.17 10.54 -0.84
N LEU A 78 5.40 10.41 0.24
CA LEU A 78 4.95 9.13 0.76
C LEU A 78 4.05 8.40 -0.24
N PHE A 79 3.17 9.12 -0.93
CA PHE A 79 2.37 8.58 -2.03
C PHE A 79 3.22 7.99 -3.15
N PHE A 80 4.24 8.71 -3.62
CA PHE A 80 5.10 8.19 -4.69
C PHE A 80 6.05 7.08 -4.25
N TYR A 81 6.45 7.05 -2.97
CA TYR A 81 7.11 5.88 -2.41
C TYR A 81 6.19 4.65 -2.44
N ALA A 82 4.96 4.78 -1.93
CA ALA A 82 3.96 3.73 -1.98
C ALA A 82 3.60 3.31 -3.41
N HIS A 83 3.67 4.22 -4.39
CA HIS A 83 3.54 3.94 -5.82
C HIS A 83 4.65 3.01 -6.32
N GLU A 84 5.92 3.31 -6.05
CA GLU A 84 7.02 2.46 -6.49
C GLU A 84 6.95 1.07 -5.84
N CYS A 85 6.61 1.00 -4.55
CA CYS A 85 6.35 -0.26 -3.88
C CYS A 85 5.18 -1.03 -4.49
N SER A 86 4.09 -0.33 -4.82
CA SER A 86 2.93 -0.94 -5.45
C SER A 86 3.27 -1.52 -6.82
N ARG A 87 4.15 -0.88 -7.60
CA ARG A 87 4.61 -1.45 -8.87
C ARG A 87 5.30 -2.79 -8.66
N LEU A 88 6.23 -2.86 -7.71
CA LEU A 88 6.97 -4.09 -7.40
C LEU A 88 6.04 -5.18 -6.84
N GLY A 89 5.11 -4.81 -5.96
CA GLY A 89 4.10 -5.70 -5.41
C GLY A 89 3.10 -6.22 -6.45
N LEU A 90 2.87 -5.48 -7.53
CA LEU A 90 2.07 -5.90 -8.70
C LEU A 90 2.85 -6.80 -9.67
N GLY A 91 4.13 -7.09 -9.39
CA GLY A 91 4.99 -7.90 -10.25
C GLY A 91 5.45 -7.18 -11.52
N LEU A 92 5.32 -5.85 -11.55
CA LEU A 92 5.83 -5.06 -12.68
C LEU A 92 7.35 -5.07 -12.63
N ALA A 93 7.98 -5.46 -13.74
CA ALA A 93 9.43 -5.52 -13.81
C ALA A 93 10.05 -4.12 -13.56
N PRO A 94 11.08 -4.01 -12.68
CA PRO A 94 11.72 -2.73 -12.33
C PRO A 94 12.15 -1.90 -13.54
N ASP A 95 12.81 -2.56 -14.50
CA ASP A 95 13.42 -1.92 -15.66
C ASP A 95 12.51 -1.94 -16.91
N ALA A 96 11.27 -2.44 -16.80
CA ALA A 96 10.34 -2.45 -17.92
C ALA A 96 9.80 -1.05 -18.23
N LEU A 97 9.50 -0.83 -19.52
CA LEU A 97 8.83 0.38 -19.98
C LEU A 97 7.53 0.58 -19.20
N ARG A 98 7.35 1.79 -18.68
CA ARG A 98 6.22 2.15 -17.83
C ARG A 98 5.05 2.60 -18.71
N THR A 99 3.92 1.87 -18.64
CA THR A 99 2.69 2.28 -19.32
C THR A 99 1.84 3.17 -18.42
N VAL A 100 0.96 3.99 -19.02
CA VAL A 100 -0.01 4.80 -18.26
C VAL A 100 -0.95 3.91 -17.44
N GLY A 101 -1.40 2.79 -18.01
CA GLY A 101 -2.29 1.85 -17.33
C GLY A 101 -1.64 1.20 -16.10
N ASP A 102 -0.37 0.80 -16.18
CA ASP A 102 0.36 0.25 -15.04
C ASP A 102 0.62 1.30 -13.95
N ALA A 103 0.93 2.53 -14.36
CA ALA A 103 1.12 3.62 -13.43
C ALA A 103 -0.18 3.93 -12.67
N TRP A 104 -1.33 3.96 -13.36
CA TRP A 104 -2.63 4.13 -12.73
C TRP A 104 -2.96 2.99 -11.75
N ARG A 105 -2.68 1.73 -12.12
CA ARG A 105 -2.86 0.57 -11.22
C ARG A 105 -2.00 0.72 -9.95
N ALA A 106 -0.77 1.18 -10.09
CA ALA A 106 0.13 1.43 -8.99
C ALA A 106 -0.33 2.61 -8.12
N ASP A 107 -0.86 3.69 -8.70
CA ASP A 107 -1.44 4.83 -7.96
C ASP A 107 -2.59 4.37 -7.05
N CYS A 108 -3.53 3.58 -7.60
CA CYS A 108 -4.65 3.10 -6.80
C CYS A 108 -4.23 2.12 -5.70
N ARG A 109 -3.26 1.24 -5.97
CA ARG A 109 -2.68 0.33 -4.98
C ARG A 109 -1.89 1.09 -3.90
N ALA A 110 -1.23 2.19 -4.26
CA ALA A 110 -0.50 3.05 -3.35
C ALA A 110 -1.43 3.73 -2.36
N LEU A 111 -2.48 4.39 -2.86
CA LEU A 111 -3.49 5.04 -2.03
C LEU A 111 -4.07 4.06 -1.00
N ASP A 112 -4.46 2.89 -1.47
CA ASP A 112 -5.02 1.85 -0.61
C ASP A 112 -4.02 1.29 0.41
N THR A 113 -2.75 1.16 0.05
CA THR A 113 -1.70 0.78 0.99
C THR A 113 -1.56 1.82 2.09
N LEU A 114 -1.57 3.11 1.76
CA LEU A 114 -1.50 4.19 2.73
C LEU A 114 -2.72 4.24 3.64
N LEU A 115 -3.92 4.03 3.09
CA LEU A 115 -5.15 3.96 3.88
C LEU A 115 -5.17 2.75 4.81
N ARG A 116 -4.70 1.57 4.37
CA ARG A 116 -4.67 0.35 5.20
C ARG A 116 -3.59 0.36 6.27
N SER A 117 -2.47 1.03 6.00
CA SER A 117 -1.38 1.18 6.97
C SER A 117 -1.58 2.37 7.91
N GLU A 118 -2.71 3.08 7.77
CA GLU A 118 -3.05 4.28 8.55
C GLU A 118 -2.00 5.40 8.45
N LEU A 119 -1.16 5.37 7.41
CA LEU A 119 -0.20 6.41 7.09
C LEU A 119 -0.87 7.67 6.53
N ILE A 120 -2.08 7.53 6.00
CA ILE A 120 -2.97 8.63 5.61
C ILE A 120 -4.40 8.25 6.02
N ALA A 121 -5.14 9.18 6.62
CA ALA A 121 -6.55 8.98 6.93
C ALA A 121 -7.44 9.15 5.69
N ARG A 122 -8.59 8.49 5.63
CA ARG A 122 -9.56 8.67 4.52
C ARG A 122 -9.98 10.14 4.32
N ALA A 123 -10.07 10.90 5.40
CA ALA A 123 -10.41 12.32 5.34
C ALA A 123 -9.32 13.18 4.68
N GLU A 124 -8.08 12.71 4.64
CA GLU A 124 -6.92 13.43 4.09
C GLU A 124 -6.73 13.17 2.59
N VAL A 125 -7.47 12.23 1.99
CA VAL A 125 -7.36 11.92 0.55
C VAL A 125 -7.64 13.14 -0.32
N ALA A 126 -8.62 13.97 0.04
CA ALA A 126 -8.92 15.19 -0.69
C ALA A 126 -7.79 16.23 -0.60
N ARG A 127 -7.09 16.28 0.55
CA ARG A 127 -5.93 17.14 0.72
C ARG A 127 -4.74 16.64 -0.10
N LEU A 128 -4.47 15.33 -0.07
CA LEU A 128 -3.43 14.73 -0.91
C LEU A 128 -3.70 14.97 -2.41
N GLN A 129 -4.97 14.87 -2.84
CA GLN A 129 -5.35 15.23 -4.22
C GLN A 129 -5.02 16.69 -4.53
N ALA A 130 -5.40 17.63 -3.66
CA ALA A 130 -5.10 19.04 -3.86
C ALA A 130 -3.58 19.32 -3.89
N ASP A 131 -2.79 18.65 -3.06
CA ASP A 131 -1.33 18.76 -3.08
C ASP A 131 -0.73 18.26 -4.41
N LEU A 132 -1.28 17.17 -4.98
CA LEU A 132 -0.86 16.65 -6.29
C LEU A 132 -1.24 17.61 -7.43
N ASP A 133 -2.46 18.16 -7.39
CA ASP A 133 -2.95 19.11 -8.40
C ASP A 133 -2.17 20.43 -8.38
N ALA A 134 -1.69 20.83 -7.20
CA ALA A 134 -0.89 22.04 -6.99
C ALA A 134 0.57 21.93 -7.48
N LEU A 135 1.05 20.72 -7.84
CA LEU A 135 2.37 20.56 -8.44
C LEU A 135 2.43 21.29 -9.78
N ASP A 136 3.46 22.12 -9.97
CA ASP A 136 3.75 22.73 -11.26
C ASP A 136 4.30 21.70 -12.26
N GLU A 137 4.40 22.11 -13.53
CA GLU A 137 4.83 21.21 -14.60
C GLU A 137 6.25 20.67 -14.38
N SER A 138 7.16 21.50 -13.89
CA SER A 138 8.54 21.09 -13.62
C SER A 138 8.64 20.04 -12.51
N ALA A 139 7.80 20.15 -11.48
CA ALA A 139 7.68 19.17 -10.43
C ALA A 139 7.05 17.87 -10.93
N ARG A 140 6.04 17.95 -11.81
CA ARG A 140 5.40 16.79 -12.43
C ARG A 140 6.36 15.98 -13.29
N GLU A 141 7.25 16.64 -14.03
CA GLU A 141 8.30 15.97 -14.82
C GLU A 141 9.28 15.15 -13.97
N ARG A 142 9.41 15.46 -12.67
CA ARG A 142 10.27 14.70 -11.74
C ARG A 142 9.56 13.51 -11.08
N LEU A 143 8.26 13.33 -11.34
CA LEU A 143 7.49 12.22 -10.80
C LEU A 143 7.82 10.90 -11.50
N PRO A 144 7.69 9.76 -10.80
CA PRO A 144 7.93 8.47 -11.42
C PRO A 144 6.86 8.11 -12.47
N GLY A 145 7.33 7.55 -13.58
CA GLY A 145 6.46 7.01 -14.64
C GLY A 145 6.05 8.03 -15.69
N PRO A 146 5.17 7.61 -16.63
CA PRO A 146 4.70 8.51 -17.68
C PRO A 146 3.81 9.61 -17.10
N PRO A 147 3.74 10.78 -17.77
CA PRO A 147 2.76 11.81 -17.48
C PRO A 147 1.33 11.24 -17.50
N ARG A 148 0.55 11.52 -16.47
CA ARG A 148 -0.81 11.02 -16.30
C ARG A 148 -1.59 11.89 -15.33
N ASN A 149 -2.92 11.84 -15.44
CA ASN A 149 -3.79 12.40 -14.41
C ASN A 149 -3.90 11.41 -13.23
N ILE A 150 -3.67 11.88 -12.01
CA ILE A 150 -3.78 11.08 -10.79
C ILE A 150 -5.12 11.46 -10.13
N ASP A 151 -6.10 10.56 -10.20
CA ASP A 151 -7.44 10.74 -9.61
C ASP A 151 -7.61 9.82 -8.41
N LEU A 152 -7.18 10.29 -7.24
CA LEU A 152 -7.27 9.54 -5.98
C LEU A 152 -8.73 9.29 -5.57
N PRO A 153 -9.68 10.22 -5.73
CA PRO A 153 -11.10 9.94 -5.52
C PRO A 153 -11.64 8.79 -6.38
N ALA A 154 -11.21 8.65 -7.64
CA ALA A 154 -11.57 7.50 -8.46
C ALA A 154 -10.97 6.20 -7.92
N CYS A 155 -9.70 6.19 -7.52
CA CYS A 155 -9.08 5.03 -6.89
C CYS A 155 -9.79 4.63 -5.59
N ALA A 156 -10.15 5.60 -4.74
CA ALA A 156 -10.83 5.37 -3.47
C ALA A 156 -12.25 4.78 -3.66
N ARG A 157 -12.97 5.21 -4.72
CA ARG A 157 -14.28 4.67 -5.10
C ARG A 157 -14.18 3.28 -5.73
N ALA A 158 -13.16 3.05 -6.54
CA ALA A 158 -12.95 1.76 -7.20
C ALA A 158 -12.62 0.65 -6.19
N GLY A 159 -11.96 1.01 -5.07
CA GLY A 159 -11.31 0.03 -4.21
C GLY A 159 -10.11 -0.59 -4.93
N SER A 160 -9.01 -0.78 -4.22
CA SER A 160 -7.79 -1.45 -4.73
C SER A 160 -7.97 -2.89 -5.16
N ALA A 161 -9.14 -3.44 -4.89
CA ALA A 161 -9.62 -4.62 -5.50
C ALA A 161 -10.52 -4.18 -6.67
N ARG A 162 -10.05 -4.38 -7.91
CA ARG A 162 -10.85 -5.35 -8.66
C ARG A 162 -10.78 -6.57 -7.74
N PRO A 163 -11.87 -6.95 -7.03
CA PRO A 163 -11.86 -8.26 -6.40
C PRO A 163 -11.43 -9.22 -7.50
N LEU A 164 -10.87 -10.39 -7.18
CA LEU A 164 -11.05 -11.53 -8.08
C LEU A 164 -12.45 -11.37 -8.67
N ALA A 165 -12.54 -11.04 -9.96
CA ALA A 165 -13.81 -10.63 -10.54
C ALA A 165 -14.61 -11.92 -10.62
N LEU A 166 -15.25 -12.26 -9.51
CA LEU A 166 -16.27 -13.27 -9.47
C LEU A 166 -17.25 -12.82 -10.55
N PRO A 167 -17.53 -13.66 -11.54
CA PRO A 167 -18.42 -13.29 -12.63
C PRO A 167 -19.68 -12.63 -12.05
N ALA A 168 -20.05 -11.47 -12.62
CA ALA A 168 -21.14 -10.64 -12.10
C ALA A 168 -22.48 -11.40 -12.04
N SER A 169 -22.58 -12.49 -12.78
CA SER A 169 -23.59 -13.53 -12.62
C SER A 169 -23.01 -14.71 -11.86
N ARG A 170 -23.60 -15.02 -10.69
CA ARG A 170 -23.44 -16.35 -10.07
C ARG A 170 -23.80 -17.39 -11.13
N ALA A 171 -22.92 -18.36 -11.36
CA ALA A 171 -23.27 -19.52 -12.18
C ALA A 171 -24.56 -20.15 -11.62
N PRO A 172 -25.48 -20.64 -12.47
CA PRO A 172 -26.63 -21.40 -11.99
C PRO A 172 -26.18 -22.49 -11.01
N GLY A 173 -26.71 -22.46 -9.79
CA GLY A 173 -26.35 -23.41 -8.74
C GLY A 173 -25.19 -23.02 -7.81
N GLN A 174 -24.56 -21.86 -8.00
CA GLN A 174 -23.44 -21.40 -7.14
C GLN A 174 -23.83 -21.32 -5.65
N ASP A 175 -25.02 -20.81 -5.33
CA ASP A 175 -25.47 -20.70 -3.93
C ASP A 175 -25.67 -22.07 -3.28
N ARG A 176 -26.13 -23.06 -4.06
CA ARG A 176 -26.28 -24.44 -3.61
C ARG A 176 -24.92 -25.11 -3.42
N TRP A 177 -23.99 -24.92 -4.36
CA TRP A 177 -22.62 -25.41 -4.25
C TRP A 177 -21.91 -24.83 -3.02
N ASN A 178 -21.97 -23.50 -2.84
CA ASN A 178 -21.38 -22.80 -1.70
C ASN A 178 -21.93 -23.37 -0.37
N SER A 179 -23.25 -23.54 -0.29
CA SER A 179 -23.91 -24.10 0.90
C SER A 179 -23.44 -25.54 1.19
N CYS A 180 -23.27 -26.36 0.14
CA CYS A 180 -22.75 -27.72 0.26
C CYS A 180 -21.31 -27.74 0.78
N VAL A 181 -20.42 -26.93 0.21
CA VAL A 181 -19.01 -26.86 0.63
C VAL A 181 -18.89 -26.32 2.06
N HIS A 182 -19.72 -25.35 2.46
CA HIS A 182 -19.77 -24.89 3.85
C HIS A 182 -20.15 -26.01 4.82
N ALA A 183 -21.19 -26.81 4.49
CA ALA A 183 -21.56 -27.95 5.31
C ALA A 183 -20.44 -29.03 5.38
N CYS A 184 -19.67 -29.22 4.31
CA CYS A 184 -18.48 -30.09 4.33
C CYS A 184 -17.38 -29.54 5.25
N ALA A 185 -17.12 -28.23 5.22
CA ALA A 185 -16.13 -27.57 6.08
C ALA A 185 -16.54 -27.64 7.56
N ASP A 186 -17.82 -27.47 7.90
CA ASP A 186 -18.33 -27.60 9.27
C ASP A 186 -18.10 -29.02 9.82
N ARG A 187 -18.29 -30.05 8.98
CA ARG A 187 -18.01 -31.45 9.34
C ARG A 187 -16.51 -31.69 9.54
N LEU A 188 -15.66 -31.11 8.69
CA LEU A 188 -14.20 -31.16 8.85
C LEU A 188 -13.78 -30.56 10.19
N LEU A 189 -14.28 -29.37 10.52
CA LEU A 189 -13.97 -28.69 11.77
C LEU A 189 -14.43 -29.49 13.00
N ALA A 190 -15.63 -30.08 12.95
CA ALA A 190 -16.12 -30.94 14.01
C ALA A 190 -15.23 -32.20 14.19
N CYS A 191 -14.80 -32.81 13.08
CA CYS A 191 -13.92 -33.97 13.09
C CYS A 191 -12.54 -33.61 13.66
N GLN A 192 -11.92 -32.51 13.20
CA GLN A 192 -10.62 -32.02 13.68
C GLN A 192 -10.66 -31.74 15.19
N ARG A 193 -11.68 -31.02 15.67
CA ARG A 193 -11.88 -30.73 17.10
C ARG A 193 -11.99 -31.99 17.95
N LYS A 194 -12.62 -33.04 17.42
CA LYS A 194 -12.82 -34.31 18.13
C LYS A 194 -11.60 -35.22 18.10
N THR A 195 -10.82 -35.18 17.02
CA THR A 195 -9.86 -36.26 16.71
C THR A 195 -8.40 -35.84 16.85
N CYS A 196 -8.06 -34.60 16.47
CA CYS A 196 -6.66 -34.19 16.31
C CYS A 196 -6.31 -32.90 17.04
N GLY A 197 -7.27 -31.99 17.27
CA GLY A 197 -7.00 -30.66 17.85
C GLY A 197 -6.15 -29.74 16.95
N ASP A 198 -5.88 -30.14 15.70
CA ASP A 198 -5.05 -29.43 14.72
C ASP A 198 -5.79 -29.31 13.37
N LEU A 199 -5.41 -28.31 12.58
CA LEU A 199 -5.98 -27.99 11.27
C LEU A 199 -5.57 -29.02 10.20
N ASP A 200 -4.37 -29.60 10.28
CA ASP A 200 -3.90 -30.61 9.33
C ASP A 200 -4.11 -32.03 9.87
N CYS A 201 -5.36 -32.41 10.10
CA CYS A 201 -5.75 -33.73 10.60
C CYS A 201 -5.96 -34.73 9.43
N PRO A 202 -4.98 -35.60 9.11
CA PRO A 202 -5.04 -36.48 7.94
C PRO A 202 -6.17 -37.51 8.00
N SER A 203 -6.71 -37.80 9.18
CA SER A 203 -7.85 -38.72 9.34
C SER A 203 -9.20 -38.10 8.94
N CYS A 204 -9.31 -36.77 8.97
CA CYS A 204 -10.55 -36.05 8.64
C CYS A 204 -10.58 -35.56 7.18
N LEU A 205 -9.40 -35.30 6.60
CA LEU A 205 -9.28 -34.76 5.23
C LEU A 205 -9.91 -35.64 4.15
N PRO A 206 -9.71 -36.98 4.10
CA PRO A 206 -10.31 -37.81 3.05
C PRO A 206 -11.85 -37.81 3.06
N ALA A 207 -12.47 -37.63 4.23
CA ALA A 207 -13.92 -37.53 4.34
C ALA A 207 -14.45 -36.18 3.84
N HIS A 208 -13.71 -35.10 4.13
CA HIS A 208 -14.00 -33.77 3.60
C HIS A 208 -13.87 -33.73 2.06
N GLU A 209 -12.80 -34.28 1.50
CA GLU A 209 -12.59 -34.33 0.05
C GLU A 209 -13.71 -35.07 -0.68
N ARG A 210 -14.15 -36.21 -0.14
CA ARG A 210 -15.32 -36.94 -0.68
C ARG A 210 -16.61 -36.14 -0.60
N CYS A 211 -16.79 -35.35 0.46
CA CYS A 211 -17.95 -34.48 0.63
C CYS A 211 -17.97 -33.36 -0.42
N VAL A 212 -16.84 -32.66 -0.61
CA VAL A 212 -16.71 -31.60 -1.61
C VAL A 212 -16.91 -32.14 -3.03
N ALA A 213 -16.35 -33.32 -3.35
CA ALA A 213 -16.54 -33.95 -4.65
C ALA A 213 -18.00 -34.30 -4.97
N ALA A 214 -18.84 -34.55 -3.95
CA ALA A 214 -20.26 -34.80 -4.12
C ALA A 214 -21.07 -33.53 -4.41
N CYS A 215 -20.56 -32.33 -4.06
CA CYS A 215 -21.24 -31.06 -4.30
C CYS A 215 -21.39 -30.73 -5.81
N ASP A 216 -20.55 -31.32 -6.66
CA ASP A 216 -20.60 -31.13 -8.12
C ASP A 216 -21.66 -32.01 -8.82
N VAL A 217 -22.05 -33.13 -8.21
CA VAL A 217 -22.97 -34.12 -8.79
C VAL A 217 -24.43 -33.68 -8.65
N GLU A 218 -24.73 -32.84 -7.65
CA GLU A 218 -26.08 -32.36 -7.35
C GLU A 218 -26.59 -31.22 -8.25
N LEU A 219 -25.74 -30.72 -9.17
CA LEU A 219 -26.01 -29.60 -10.06
C LEU A 219 -26.24 -30.00 -11.53
N ARG A 220 -26.23 -31.30 -11.83
CA ARG A 220 -26.61 -31.87 -13.14
C ARG A 220 -28.06 -32.35 -13.16
#